data_AF-A0A8C9RID3-F1
#
_entry.id   AF-A0A8C9RID3-F1
#
_cell.length_a   1.000
_cell.length_b   1.000
_cell.length_c   1.000
_cell.angle_alpha   90.00
_cell.angle_beta   90.00
_cell.angle_gamma   90.00
#
_symmetry.space_group_name_H-M   'P 1'
#
loop_
_entity.id
_entity.type
_entity.pdbx_description
1 polymer ?
#
loop_
_entity_poly.entity_id
_entity_poly.type
_entity_poly.pdbx_seq_one_letter_code
_entity_poly.pdbx_strand_id
1 'polypeptide(L)'
;MTVSATSGVSHGVGGDTSMEAVALYTFRATESDELSFQKGDILKITNMEDDPNWYTAELMGRRGFVPKNYINVRPHMWFAGRISRQVAEGRLRHRECGAFLVRESESAPGEFSLSVSSYGDHVQHFKVLKNRAGQYFVWEEVFDSLNELVEYYKTTSIAKERTVFLRDRERSLGRARHAHALFDFNPQHASQLRFLRGDVIDLLDCSDPHRWKGRCHSRVGYFPPEYVQPIYH
;
A
#
# COMPACT_ATOMS: atom_id res chain seq x y z
N MET A 1 -8.04 7.03 -62.05
CA MET A 1 -8.96 6.50 -61.03
C MET A 1 -8.34 6.75 -59.67
N THR A 2 -8.86 7.74 -58.95
CA THR A 2 -8.51 8.09 -57.57
C THR A 2 -9.33 7.21 -56.63
N VAL A 3 -8.66 6.53 -55.69
CA VAL A 3 -9.34 5.85 -54.58
C VAL A 3 -8.94 6.52 -53.27
N SER A 4 -9.95 7.09 -52.61
CA SER A 4 -9.88 7.72 -51.30
C SER A 4 -9.86 6.66 -50.22
N ALA A 5 -8.87 6.71 -49.32
CA ALA A 5 -8.84 5.89 -48.11
C ALA A 5 -9.47 6.67 -46.95
N THR A 6 -10.52 6.11 -46.37
CA THR A 6 -11.22 6.62 -45.19
C THR A 6 -10.35 6.48 -43.94
N SER A 7 -10.23 7.58 -43.19
CA SER A 7 -9.50 7.71 -41.93
C SER A 7 -10.08 6.79 -40.85
N GLY A 8 -9.21 5.95 -40.29
CA GLY A 8 -9.50 5.08 -39.16
C GLY A 8 -9.61 5.85 -37.84
N VAL A 9 -10.57 5.43 -37.02
CA VAL A 9 -10.75 5.91 -35.65
C VAL A 9 -9.75 5.17 -34.75
N SER A 10 -8.83 5.91 -34.15
CA SER A 10 -7.88 5.41 -33.15
C SER A 10 -8.52 5.44 -31.76
N HIS A 11 -8.78 4.27 -31.17
CA HIS A 11 -8.97 4.14 -29.73
C HIS A 11 -7.70 3.54 -29.14
N GLY A 12 -6.94 4.37 -28.42
CA GLY A 12 -5.77 3.96 -27.66
C GLY A 12 -6.19 3.17 -26.42
N VAL A 13 -5.69 1.95 -26.30
CA VAL A 13 -5.81 1.11 -25.10
C VAL A 13 -4.68 1.51 -24.15
N GLY A 14 -4.97 2.44 -23.24
CA GLY A 14 -4.10 2.78 -22.12
C GLY A 14 -4.13 1.66 -21.08
N GLY A 15 -2.95 1.14 -20.73
CA GLY A 15 -2.82 0.05 -19.77
C GLY A 15 -3.23 0.47 -18.36
N ASP A 16 -4.07 -0.34 -17.71
CA ASP A 16 -4.59 -0.15 -16.35
C ASP A 16 -3.47 -0.16 -15.30
N THR A 17 -2.86 1.01 -15.07
CA THR A 17 -2.12 1.30 -13.83
C THR A 17 -3.11 1.83 -12.81
N SER A 18 -3.93 0.93 -12.25
CA SER A 18 -4.94 1.33 -11.28
C SER A 18 -4.31 1.78 -9.96
N MET A 19 -4.27 3.09 -9.77
CA MET A 19 -3.86 3.73 -8.52
C MET A 19 -5.07 3.80 -7.60
N GLU A 20 -4.91 3.51 -6.31
CA GLU A 20 -5.97 3.72 -5.34
C GLU A 20 -5.89 5.12 -4.73
N ALA A 21 -7.04 5.71 -4.41
CA ALA A 21 -7.12 6.97 -3.70
C ALA A 21 -8.05 6.86 -2.50
N VAL A 22 -7.64 7.44 -1.37
CA VAL A 22 -8.51 7.64 -0.21
C VAL A 22 -9.25 8.95 -0.38
N ALA A 23 -10.58 8.93 -0.24
CA ALA A 23 -11.37 10.15 -0.13
C ALA A 23 -11.05 10.89 1.17
N LEU A 24 -10.56 12.13 1.07
CA LEU A 24 -10.27 13.00 2.22
C LEU A 24 -11.55 13.66 2.76
N TYR A 25 -12.52 13.88 1.89
CA TYR A 25 -13.81 14.52 2.17
C TYR A 25 -14.94 13.80 1.44
N THR A 26 -16.17 14.01 1.88
CA THR A 26 -17.36 13.55 1.15
C THR A 26 -17.60 14.46 -0.05
N PHE A 27 -17.86 13.87 -1.20
CA PHE A 27 -18.19 14.58 -2.43
C PHE A 27 -19.55 14.10 -2.96
N ARG A 28 -20.45 15.04 -3.24
CA ARG A 28 -21.74 14.78 -3.86
C ARG A 28 -21.69 15.29 -5.29
N ALA A 29 -21.85 14.37 -6.23
CA ALA A 29 -21.91 14.70 -7.65
C ALA A 29 -23.03 15.70 -7.91
N THR A 30 -22.69 16.76 -8.63
CA THR A 30 -23.58 17.77 -9.16
C THR A 30 -23.85 17.56 -10.65
N GLU A 31 -22.95 16.88 -11.36
CA GLU A 31 -23.08 16.53 -12.78
C GLU A 31 -23.20 15.01 -12.98
N SER A 32 -23.71 14.60 -14.14
CA SER A 32 -24.05 13.18 -14.41
C SER A 32 -22.84 12.27 -14.64
N ASP A 33 -21.71 12.85 -14.99
CA ASP A 33 -20.42 12.20 -15.25
C ASP A 33 -19.48 12.23 -14.02
N GLU A 34 -19.90 12.86 -12.93
CA GLU A 34 -19.19 12.88 -11.65
C GLU A 34 -19.51 11.67 -10.77
N LEU A 35 -18.53 11.22 -9.99
CA LEU A 35 -18.67 10.10 -9.07
C LEU A 35 -18.82 10.60 -7.63
N SER A 36 -19.97 10.30 -6.99
CA SER A 36 -20.17 10.58 -5.56
C SER A 36 -19.44 9.58 -4.67
N PHE A 37 -18.87 10.05 -3.56
CA PHE A 37 -18.16 9.23 -2.57
C PHE A 37 -18.18 9.86 -1.17
N GLN A 38 -17.98 9.05 -0.14
CA GLN A 38 -17.87 9.46 1.26
C GLN A 38 -16.41 9.60 1.69
N LYS A 39 -16.15 10.46 2.67
CA LYS A 39 -14.83 10.52 3.34
C LYS A 39 -14.43 9.12 3.83
N GLY A 40 -13.23 8.68 3.45
CA GLY A 40 -12.68 7.38 3.82
C GLY A 40 -12.87 6.30 2.74
N ASP A 41 -13.70 6.53 1.71
CA ASP A 41 -13.86 5.59 0.60
C ASP A 41 -12.52 5.37 -0.14
N ILE A 42 -12.32 4.14 -0.63
CA ILE A 42 -11.20 3.76 -1.48
C ILE A 42 -11.68 3.76 -2.93
N LEU A 43 -11.09 4.64 -3.75
CA LEU A 43 -11.44 4.88 -5.14
C LEU A 43 -10.38 4.26 -6.04
N LYS A 44 -10.79 3.48 -7.05
CA LYS A 44 -9.87 2.99 -8.10
C LYS A 44 -9.70 4.07 -9.16
N ILE A 45 -8.56 4.75 -9.20
CA ILE A 45 -8.24 5.76 -10.21
C ILE A 45 -7.89 5.06 -11.52
N THR A 46 -8.64 5.36 -12.57
CA THR A 46 -8.52 4.75 -13.90
C THR A 46 -7.95 5.70 -14.95
N ASN A 47 -7.97 7.02 -14.72
CA ASN A 47 -7.28 7.99 -15.57
C ASN A 47 -6.82 9.22 -14.76
N MET A 48 -5.58 9.64 -14.99
CA MET A 48 -4.95 10.79 -14.33
C MET A 48 -4.53 11.92 -15.28
N GLU A 49 -4.61 11.71 -16.59
CA GLU A 49 -3.94 12.53 -17.61
C GLU A 49 -4.89 13.50 -18.36
N ASP A 50 -6.20 13.26 -18.30
CA ASP A 50 -7.16 13.99 -19.14
C ASP A 50 -7.39 15.44 -18.69
N ASP A 51 -7.33 15.73 -17.38
CA ASP A 51 -7.70 17.03 -16.83
C ASP A 51 -6.78 17.44 -15.66
N PRO A 52 -6.42 18.74 -15.52
CA PRO A 52 -5.58 19.24 -14.43
C PRO A 52 -6.20 19.15 -13.03
N ASN A 53 -7.53 19.20 -12.90
CA ASN A 53 -8.27 19.28 -11.64
C ASN A 53 -9.09 18.01 -11.31
N TRP A 54 -9.31 17.14 -12.30
CA TRP A 54 -10.12 15.93 -12.16
C TRP A 54 -9.34 14.66 -12.47
N TYR A 55 -9.73 13.57 -11.80
CA TYR A 55 -9.35 12.20 -12.19
C TYR A 55 -10.60 11.41 -12.56
N THR A 56 -10.44 10.39 -13.39
CA THR A 56 -11.50 9.38 -13.60
C THR A 56 -11.28 8.26 -12.61
N ALA A 57 -12.31 7.92 -11.85
CA ALA A 57 -12.26 6.86 -10.84
C ALA A 57 -13.47 5.92 -10.93
N GLU A 58 -13.33 4.77 -10.30
CA GLU A 58 -14.38 3.76 -10.16
C GLU A 58 -14.60 3.42 -8.67
N LEU A 59 -15.87 3.37 -8.26
CA LEU A 59 -16.32 2.97 -6.93
C LEU A 59 -17.58 2.11 -7.06
N MET A 60 -17.54 0.89 -6.51
CA MET A 60 -18.66 -0.06 -6.54
C MET A 60 -19.23 -0.28 -7.96
N GLY A 61 -18.35 -0.39 -8.96
CA GLY A 61 -18.71 -0.58 -10.37
C GLY A 61 -19.27 0.66 -11.07
N ARG A 62 -19.33 1.82 -10.39
CA ARG A 62 -19.71 3.10 -10.99
C ARG A 62 -18.46 3.90 -11.30
N ARG A 63 -18.36 4.43 -12.51
CA ARG A 63 -17.24 5.25 -12.98
C ARG A 63 -17.67 6.70 -13.16
N GLY A 64 -16.77 7.64 -12.85
CA GLY A 64 -16.99 9.06 -13.07
C GLY A 64 -15.81 9.92 -12.63
N PHE A 65 -15.95 11.23 -12.79
CA PHE A 65 -14.94 12.21 -12.40
C PHE A 65 -14.93 12.43 -10.89
N VAL A 66 -13.73 12.52 -10.32
CA VAL A 66 -13.49 12.86 -8.92
C VAL A 66 -12.50 14.03 -8.82
N PRO A 67 -12.75 15.01 -7.93
CA PRO A 67 -11.89 16.18 -7.82
C PRO A 67 -10.57 15.82 -7.13
N LYS A 68 -9.43 16.20 -7.72
CA LYS A 68 -8.09 15.82 -7.21
C LYS A 68 -7.84 16.29 -5.78
N ASN A 69 -8.35 17.46 -5.40
CA ASN A 69 -8.20 18.03 -4.05
C ASN A 69 -9.11 17.37 -2.98
N TYR A 70 -10.03 16.50 -3.39
CA TYR A 70 -10.93 15.77 -2.47
C TYR A 70 -10.40 14.38 -2.11
N ILE A 71 -9.34 13.95 -2.78
CA ILE A 71 -8.80 12.61 -2.69
C ILE A 71 -7.30 12.70 -2.44
N ASN A 72 -6.78 11.75 -1.69
CA ASN A 72 -5.37 11.51 -1.57
C ASN A 72 -5.09 10.27 -2.39
N VAL A 73 -4.65 10.46 -3.63
CA VAL A 73 -4.09 9.36 -4.41
C VAL A 73 -2.90 8.86 -3.63
N ARG A 74 -3.09 7.72 -2.99
CA ARG A 74 -2.00 7.03 -2.32
C ARG A 74 -1.42 6.15 -3.41
N PRO A 75 -0.31 6.52 -4.06
CA PRO A 75 0.52 5.44 -4.59
C PRO A 75 0.71 4.52 -3.40
N HIS A 76 0.31 3.25 -3.55
CA HIS A 76 0.53 2.27 -2.49
C HIS A 76 1.93 2.48 -1.93
N MET A 77 2.14 2.44 -0.61
CA MET A 77 3.44 2.80 -0.02
C MET A 77 4.62 1.99 -0.59
N TRP A 78 4.32 0.85 -1.23
CA TRP A 78 5.27 0.06 -1.99
C TRP A 78 5.63 0.66 -3.37
N PHE A 79 4.79 1.45 -4.03
CA PHE A 79 5.12 2.10 -5.30
C PHE A 79 5.99 3.35 -5.07
N ALA A 80 7.27 3.23 -5.41
CA ALA A 80 8.27 4.28 -5.23
C ALA A 80 8.46 5.19 -6.47
N GLY A 81 7.74 4.92 -7.57
CA GLY A 81 7.85 5.68 -8.83
C GLY A 81 9.23 5.59 -9.47
N ARG A 82 9.71 6.69 -10.05
CA ARG A 82 11.05 6.79 -10.68
C ARG A 82 12.14 6.95 -9.63
N ILE A 83 12.64 5.83 -9.14
CA ILE A 83 13.86 5.77 -8.35
C ILE A 83 14.86 4.79 -8.94
N SER A 84 16.15 5.05 -8.76
CA SER A 84 17.18 4.16 -9.26
C SER A 84 17.25 2.86 -8.48
N ARG A 85 17.84 1.83 -9.09
CA ARG A 85 18.19 0.57 -8.43
C ARG A 85 18.99 0.83 -7.16
N GLN A 86 19.98 1.73 -7.22
CA GLN A 86 20.83 2.06 -6.09
C GLN A 86 20.06 2.75 -4.96
N VAL A 87 19.13 3.66 -5.29
CA VAL A 87 18.24 4.30 -4.29
C VAL A 87 17.31 3.26 -3.66
N ALA A 88 16.78 2.33 -4.44
CA ALA A 88 15.95 1.24 -3.94
C ALA A 88 16.73 0.33 -2.97
N GLU A 89 17.96 -0.04 -3.33
CA GLU A 89 18.85 -0.79 -2.44
C GLU A 89 19.12 -0.04 -1.13
N GLY A 90 19.41 1.26 -1.19
CA GLY A 90 19.61 2.07 0.02
C GLY A 90 18.38 2.14 0.94
N ARG A 91 17.16 2.10 0.39
CA ARG A 91 15.92 2.10 1.17
C ARG A 91 15.60 0.75 1.82
N LEU A 92 16.00 -0.34 1.15
CA LEU A 92 15.67 -1.71 1.53
C LEU A 92 16.79 -2.42 2.30
N ARG A 93 18.03 -1.97 2.18
CA ARG A 93 19.12 -2.42 3.05
C ARG A 93 18.74 -2.23 4.51
N HIS A 94 19.09 -3.21 5.33
CA HIS A 94 18.80 -3.30 6.75
C HIS A 94 17.30 -3.37 7.10
N ARG A 95 16.43 -3.59 6.11
CA ARG A 95 15.01 -3.88 6.35
C ARG A 95 14.80 -5.38 6.53
N GLU A 96 13.72 -5.70 7.23
CA GLU A 96 13.30 -7.09 7.42
C GLU A 96 13.12 -7.81 6.07
N CYS A 97 13.41 -9.11 6.05
CA CYS A 97 13.14 -9.96 4.90
C CYS A 97 11.67 -9.82 4.48
N GLY A 98 11.45 -9.57 3.19
CA GLY A 98 10.13 -9.34 2.59
C GLY A 98 9.75 -7.86 2.48
N ALA A 99 10.49 -6.92 3.09
CA ALA A 99 10.27 -5.50 2.82
C ALA A 99 10.53 -5.21 1.33
N PHE A 100 9.64 -4.46 0.69
CA PHE A 100 9.68 -4.31 -0.76
C PHE A 100 9.26 -2.94 -1.24
N LEU A 101 9.57 -2.66 -2.51
CA LEU A 101 9.01 -1.57 -3.28
C LEU A 101 8.95 -1.93 -4.78
N VAL A 102 8.02 -1.33 -5.50
CA VAL A 102 7.93 -1.34 -6.96
C VAL A 102 8.41 0.01 -7.47
N ARG A 103 9.26 0.01 -8.50
CA ARG A 103 9.80 1.20 -9.13
C ARG A 103 9.73 1.09 -10.65
N GLU A 104 9.76 2.23 -11.34
CA GLU A 104 9.96 2.22 -12.79
C GLU A 104 11.34 1.64 -13.13
N SER A 105 11.41 0.88 -14.22
CA SER A 105 12.64 0.25 -14.70
C SER A 105 13.53 1.27 -15.40
N GLU A 106 14.75 1.46 -14.89
CA GLU A 106 15.74 2.35 -15.51
C GLU A 106 16.24 1.84 -16.87
N SER A 107 16.28 0.51 -17.03
CA SER A 107 16.78 -0.13 -18.24
C SER A 107 15.72 -0.32 -19.33
N ALA A 108 14.43 -0.10 -19.01
CA ALA A 108 13.33 -0.36 -19.93
C ALA A 108 12.13 0.58 -19.66
N PRO A 109 11.97 1.64 -20.47
CA PRO A 109 10.83 2.55 -20.35
C PRO A 109 9.49 1.81 -20.47
N GLY A 110 8.57 2.08 -19.55
CA GLY A 110 7.25 1.44 -19.50
C GLY A 110 7.18 0.10 -18.76
N GLU A 111 8.31 -0.44 -18.30
CA GLU A 111 8.38 -1.62 -17.46
C GLU A 111 8.65 -1.28 -15.99
N PHE A 112 8.35 -2.21 -15.09
CA PHE A 112 8.57 -2.03 -13.65
C PHE A 112 9.62 -3.01 -13.11
N SER A 113 10.18 -2.68 -11.97
CA SER A 113 11.04 -3.55 -11.17
C SER A 113 10.50 -3.64 -9.75
N LEU A 114 10.41 -4.86 -9.23
CA LEU A 114 10.05 -5.15 -7.85
C LEU A 114 11.34 -5.44 -7.07
N SER A 115 11.72 -4.54 -6.17
CA SER A 115 12.88 -4.67 -5.30
C SER A 115 12.45 -5.20 -3.94
N VAL A 116 13.10 -6.25 -3.45
CA VAL A 116 12.72 -6.96 -2.21
C VAL A 116 13.97 -7.19 -1.35
N SER A 117 13.90 -6.80 -0.07
CA SER A 117 14.89 -7.16 0.93
C SER A 117 14.81 -8.66 1.20
N SER A 118 15.91 -9.37 0.97
CA SER A 118 16.06 -10.80 1.19
C SER A 118 16.94 -11.05 2.42
N TYR A 119 17.28 -12.31 2.64
CA TYR A 119 18.11 -12.70 3.78
C TYR A 119 19.52 -12.09 3.68
N GLY A 120 20.03 -11.61 4.82
CA GLY A 120 21.42 -11.18 4.96
C GLY A 120 21.77 -9.87 4.27
N ASP A 121 20.94 -8.84 4.38
CA ASP A 121 21.20 -7.49 3.83
C ASP A 121 21.26 -7.39 2.30
N HIS A 122 20.88 -8.47 1.61
CA HIS A 122 20.80 -8.52 0.15
C HIS A 122 19.46 -8.00 -0.32
N VAL A 123 19.46 -7.21 -1.39
CA VAL A 123 18.24 -6.77 -2.07
C VAL A 123 18.15 -7.47 -3.41
N GLN A 124 17.08 -8.24 -3.62
CA GLN A 124 16.77 -8.90 -4.87
C GLN A 124 15.90 -7.99 -5.73
N HIS A 125 16.11 -8.03 -7.05
CA HIS A 125 15.37 -7.21 -8.01
C HIS A 125 14.73 -8.13 -9.03
N PHE A 126 13.40 -8.10 -9.09
CA PHE A 126 12.59 -8.88 -10.01
C PHE A 126 12.05 -7.96 -11.10
N LYS A 127 12.19 -8.39 -12.35
CA LYS A 127 11.65 -7.66 -13.48
C LYS A 127 10.14 -7.94 -13.56
N VAL A 128 9.33 -6.89 -13.54
CA VAL A 128 7.88 -7.01 -13.75
C VAL A 128 7.62 -6.72 -15.21
N LEU A 129 7.22 -7.76 -15.92
CA LEU A 129 6.96 -7.74 -17.35
C LEU A 129 5.46 -7.57 -17.62
N LYS A 130 5.16 -7.13 -18.83
CA LYS A 130 3.80 -6.93 -19.32
C LYS A 130 3.59 -7.75 -20.60
N ASN A 131 2.52 -8.54 -20.68
CA ASN A 131 2.21 -9.30 -21.88
C ASN A 131 1.51 -8.40 -22.93
N ARG A 132 1.19 -8.96 -24.11
CA ARG A 132 0.51 -8.22 -25.19
C ARG A 132 -0.91 -7.75 -24.83
N ALA A 133 -1.58 -8.43 -23.89
CA ALA A 133 -2.89 -8.06 -23.39
C ALA A 133 -2.82 -6.99 -22.29
N GLY A 134 -1.62 -6.62 -21.84
CA GLY A 134 -1.42 -5.62 -20.82
C GLY A 134 -1.36 -6.14 -19.38
N GLN A 135 -1.29 -7.45 -19.19
CA GLN A 135 -1.23 -8.07 -17.86
C GLN A 135 0.20 -8.20 -17.36
N TYR A 136 0.38 -8.08 -16.04
CA TYR A 136 1.66 -8.03 -15.35
C TYR A 136 2.10 -9.42 -14.86
N PHE A 137 3.39 -9.71 -14.91
CA PHE A 137 3.95 -10.95 -14.35
C PHE A 137 5.43 -10.80 -13.98
N VAL A 138 5.87 -11.59 -13.00
CA VAL A 138 7.31 -11.80 -12.69
C VAL A 138 7.77 -13.18 -13.15
N TRP A 139 6.91 -14.19 -12.97
CA TRP A 139 7.17 -15.59 -13.31
C TRP A 139 6.11 -16.13 -14.27
N GLU A 140 5.40 -17.19 -13.92
CA GLU A 140 4.39 -17.85 -14.77
C GLU A 140 2.99 -17.25 -14.59
N GLU A 141 2.65 -16.85 -13.37
CA GLU A 141 1.36 -16.25 -13.03
C GLU A 141 1.23 -14.83 -13.60
N VAL A 142 0.07 -14.53 -14.19
CA VAL A 142 -0.28 -13.24 -14.81
C VAL A 142 -1.39 -12.54 -14.02
N PHE A 143 -1.32 -11.21 -13.94
CA PHE A 143 -2.20 -10.38 -13.12
C PHE A 143 -2.71 -9.18 -13.91
N ASP A 144 -3.94 -8.75 -13.66
CA ASP A 144 -4.53 -7.62 -14.39
C ASP A 144 -3.99 -6.27 -13.87
N SER A 145 -3.39 -6.25 -12.68
CA SER A 145 -2.78 -5.07 -12.09
C SER A 145 -1.51 -5.38 -11.29
N LEU A 146 -0.69 -4.34 -11.04
CA LEU A 146 0.44 -4.43 -10.11
C LEU A 146 -0.02 -4.74 -8.68
N ASN A 147 -1.22 -4.30 -8.29
CA ASN A 147 -1.77 -4.53 -6.95
C ASN A 147 -2.05 -6.02 -6.73
N GLU A 148 -2.71 -6.67 -7.68
CA GLU A 148 -2.97 -8.11 -7.64
C GLU A 148 -1.68 -8.92 -7.60
N LEU A 149 -0.68 -8.53 -8.41
CA LEU A 149 0.65 -9.13 -8.40
C LEU A 149 1.30 -9.03 -7.01
N VAL A 150 1.25 -7.84 -6.40
CA VAL A 150 1.80 -7.62 -5.06
C VAL A 150 1.05 -8.45 -4.02
N GLU A 151 -0.28 -8.45 -4.05
CA GLU A 151 -1.11 -9.18 -3.08
C GLU A 151 -0.87 -10.68 -3.15
N TYR A 152 -0.74 -11.23 -4.37
CA TYR A 152 -0.38 -12.62 -4.58
C TYR A 152 0.96 -12.99 -3.91
N TYR A 153 2.00 -12.18 -4.09
CA TYR A 153 3.31 -12.45 -3.51
C TYR A 153 3.42 -12.13 -2.00
N LYS A 154 2.36 -11.62 -1.36
CA LYS A 154 2.28 -11.59 0.12
C LYS A 154 2.01 -12.97 0.70
N THR A 155 1.34 -13.85 -0.05
CA THR A 155 1.03 -15.24 0.37
C THR A 155 1.82 -16.30 -0.38
N THR A 156 2.40 -15.94 -1.53
CA THR A 156 3.21 -16.84 -2.35
C THR A 156 4.65 -16.36 -2.41
N SER A 157 5.62 -17.27 -2.33
CA SER A 157 7.04 -16.90 -2.38
C SER A 157 7.41 -16.29 -3.73
N ILE A 158 8.07 -15.13 -3.72
CA ILE A 158 8.58 -14.51 -4.94
C ILE A 158 9.95 -15.08 -5.38
N ALA A 159 10.71 -15.64 -4.44
CA ALA A 159 12.02 -16.23 -4.71
C ALA A 159 11.91 -17.76 -4.85
N LYS A 160 12.72 -18.33 -5.78
CA LYS A 160 12.73 -19.77 -6.09
C LYS A 160 13.57 -20.60 -5.11
N GLU A 161 14.69 -20.05 -4.63
CA GLU A 161 15.67 -20.78 -3.82
C GLU A 161 15.37 -20.75 -2.32
N ARG A 162 14.77 -19.66 -1.85
CA ARG A 162 14.40 -19.45 -0.44
C ARG A 162 13.04 -18.77 -0.38
N THR A 163 12.23 -19.15 0.61
CA THR A 163 10.90 -18.58 0.78
C THR A 163 10.98 -17.11 1.17
N VAL A 164 10.44 -16.22 0.34
CA VAL A 164 10.36 -14.77 0.60
C VAL A 164 8.97 -14.29 0.20
N PHE A 165 8.21 -13.77 1.17
CA PHE A 165 6.92 -13.15 0.95
C PHE A 165 7.05 -11.63 1.01
N LEU A 166 6.27 -10.91 0.20
CA LEU A 166 6.17 -9.46 0.29
C LEU A 166 5.50 -9.06 1.60
N ARG A 167 6.03 -8.03 2.25
CA ARG A 167 5.53 -7.51 3.52
C ARG A 167 5.30 -6.01 3.43
N ASP A 168 4.07 -5.58 3.70
CA ASP A 168 3.74 -4.16 3.68
C ASP A 168 4.54 -3.39 4.72
N ARG A 169 4.96 -2.20 4.29
CA ARG A 169 5.61 -1.21 5.15
C ARG A 169 4.72 -0.80 6.33
N GLU A 170 3.40 -0.90 6.19
CA GLU A 170 2.41 -0.50 7.20
C GLU A 170 2.50 -1.31 8.50
N ARG A 171 2.92 -2.58 8.47
CA ARG A 171 3.21 -3.33 9.71
C ARG A 171 4.42 -2.78 10.48
N SER A 172 5.24 -1.93 9.85
CA SER A 172 6.49 -1.39 10.42
C SER A 172 6.53 0.13 10.61
N LEU A 173 5.64 0.90 9.99
CA LEU A 173 5.70 2.38 10.02
C LEU A 173 4.50 3.11 10.62
N GLY A 174 3.56 2.39 11.23
CA GLY A 174 2.47 3.02 12.00
C GLY A 174 2.29 2.46 13.40
N ARG A 175 3.12 1.51 13.83
CA ARG A 175 2.98 0.97 15.19
C ARG A 175 3.70 1.89 16.15
N ALA A 176 2.92 2.64 16.94
CA ALA A 176 3.44 3.22 18.17
C ALA A 176 4.20 2.11 18.90
N ARG A 177 5.50 2.33 19.12
CA ARG A 177 6.34 1.34 19.83
C ARG A 177 6.21 1.49 21.34
N HIS A 178 5.71 2.64 21.76
CA HIS A 178 5.48 2.99 23.14
C HIS A 178 4.11 3.65 23.28
N ALA A 179 3.53 3.57 24.46
CA ALA A 179 2.37 4.34 24.84
C ALA A 179 2.54 4.87 26.27
N HIS A 180 1.98 6.05 26.55
CA HIS A 180 1.86 6.55 27.91
C HIS A 180 0.55 6.04 28.52
N ALA A 181 0.62 5.45 29.71
CA ALA A 181 -0.57 5.12 30.49
C ALA A 181 -1.29 6.39 30.94
N LEU A 182 -2.55 6.55 30.52
CA LEU A 182 -3.40 7.67 30.92
C LEU A 182 -4.07 7.41 32.28
N PHE A 183 -4.25 6.14 32.64
CA PHE A 183 -4.89 5.68 33.87
C PHE A 183 -4.14 4.49 34.47
N ASP A 184 -4.35 4.26 35.76
CA ASP A 184 -3.90 3.03 36.42
C ASP A 184 -4.70 1.83 35.88
N PHE A 185 -4.02 0.72 35.63
CA PHE A 185 -4.67 -0.53 35.23
C PHE A 185 -4.23 -1.67 36.13
N ASN A 186 -5.16 -2.14 36.97
CA ASN A 186 -4.93 -3.24 37.88
C ASN A 186 -5.55 -4.53 37.32
N PRO A 187 -4.75 -5.59 37.08
CA PRO A 187 -5.21 -6.79 36.41
C PRO A 187 -6.20 -7.58 37.28
N GLN A 188 -7.27 -8.07 36.66
CA GLN A 188 -8.21 -9.03 37.22
C GLN A 188 -7.80 -10.48 36.89
N HIS A 189 -7.02 -10.66 35.82
CA HIS A 189 -6.51 -11.96 35.38
C HIS A 189 -4.99 -11.96 35.22
N ALA A 190 -4.36 -13.11 35.40
CA ALA A 190 -2.90 -13.27 35.29
C ALA A 190 -2.34 -12.95 33.88
N SER A 191 -3.19 -12.94 32.86
CA SER A 191 -2.82 -12.57 31.49
C SER A 191 -2.80 -11.05 31.25
N GLN A 192 -3.35 -10.25 32.17
CA GLN A 192 -3.43 -8.80 32.03
C GLN A 192 -2.16 -8.12 32.56
N LEU A 193 -1.72 -7.07 31.87
CA LEU A 193 -0.58 -6.27 32.28
C LEU A 193 -0.98 -5.37 33.45
N ARG A 194 -0.09 -5.15 34.41
CA ARG A 194 -0.26 -4.11 35.43
C ARG A 194 0.59 -2.89 35.06
N PHE A 195 0.01 -1.69 35.14
CA PHE A 195 0.73 -0.43 35.00
C PHE A 195 0.01 0.70 35.76
N LEU A 196 0.74 1.77 36.05
CA LEU A 196 0.25 2.99 36.67
C LEU A 196 0.18 4.13 35.65
N ARG A 197 -0.66 5.12 35.90
CA ARG A 197 -0.73 6.35 35.12
C ARG A 197 0.64 7.01 35.05
N GLY A 198 1.05 7.38 33.84
CA GLY A 198 2.35 7.96 33.54
C GLY A 198 3.41 6.93 33.13
N ASP A 199 3.16 5.63 33.32
CA ASP A 199 4.07 4.59 32.85
C ASP A 199 4.22 4.63 31.33
N VAL A 200 5.43 4.36 30.85
CA VAL A 200 5.68 4.07 29.45
C VAL A 200 5.59 2.57 29.23
N ILE A 201 4.77 2.17 28.26
CA ILE A 201 4.50 0.77 27.93
C ILE A 201 5.08 0.47 26.56
N ASP A 202 5.94 -0.55 26.46
CA ASP A 202 6.40 -1.05 25.17
C ASP A 202 5.25 -1.81 24.49
N LEU A 203 4.84 -1.39 23.31
CA LEU A 203 3.76 -2.01 22.55
C LEU A 203 4.30 -3.19 21.74
N LEU A 204 3.90 -4.40 22.13
CA LEU A 204 4.33 -5.66 21.51
C LEU A 204 3.34 -6.16 20.47
N ASP A 205 2.03 -6.05 20.75
CA ASP A 205 0.95 -6.33 19.81
C ASP A 205 -0.25 -5.37 19.97
N CYS A 206 -0.81 -4.93 18.87
CA CYS A 206 -1.86 -3.92 18.68
C CYS A 206 -2.76 -4.30 17.48
N SER A 207 -2.66 -5.55 17.00
CA SER A 207 -3.44 -6.02 15.86
C SER A 207 -4.93 -6.18 16.18
N ASP A 208 -5.25 -6.41 17.45
CA ASP A 208 -6.61 -6.48 17.98
C ASP A 208 -7.07 -5.08 18.45
N PRO A 209 -8.22 -4.56 17.99
CA PRO A 209 -8.69 -3.21 18.33
C PRO A 209 -9.19 -3.05 19.77
N HIS A 210 -9.41 -4.14 20.51
CA HIS A 210 -9.94 -4.12 21.87
C HIS A 210 -8.96 -4.62 22.93
N ARG A 211 -7.86 -5.25 22.52
CA ARG A 211 -6.90 -5.85 23.46
C ARG A 211 -5.48 -5.82 22.93
N TRP A 212 -4.68 -4.90 23.47
CA TRP A 212 -3.27 -4.78 23.13
C TRP A 212 -2.41 -5.59 24.07
N LYS A 213 -1.22 -5.98 23.60
CA LYS A 213 -0.18 -6.66 24.37
C LYS A 213 1.01 -5.72 24.50
N GLY A 214 1.50 -5.57 25.71
CA GLY A 214 2.67 -4.73 25.96
C GLY A 214 3.53 -5.22 27.10
N ARG A 215 4.60 -4.47 27.35
CA ARG A 215 5.54 -4.69 28.46
C ARG A 215 5.64 -3.45 29.31
N CYS A 216 5.56 -3.62 30.62
CA CYS A 216 5.77 -2.57 31.60
C CYS A 216 6.44 -3.19 32.84
N HIS A 217 7.46 -2.54 33.41
CA HIS A 217 8.17 -3.02 34.61
C HIS A 217 8.57 -4.51 34.54
N SER A 218 9.12 -4.94 33.39
CA SER A 218 9.54 -6.33 33.09
C SER A 218 8.41 -7.37 33.05
N ARG A 219 7.15 -6.97 33.17
CA ARG A 219 5.97 -7.84 33.01
C ARG A 219 5.38 -7.66 31.62
N VAL A 220 4.89 -8.74 31.04
CA VAL A 220 4.20 -8.75 29.75
C VAL A 220 2.76 -9.21 29.98
N GLY A 221 1.81 -8.52 29.36
CA GLY A 221 0.40 -8.87 29.48
C GLY A 221 -0.47 -8.06 28.53
N TYR A 222 -1.77 -8.31 28.61
CA TYR A 222 -2.77 -7.62 27.81
C TYR A 222 -3.44 -6.47 28.55
N PHE A 223 -3.88 -5.47 27.80
CA PHE A 223 -4.63 -4.33 28.34
C PHE A 223 -5.50 -3.68 27.25
N PRO A 224 -6.54 -2.93 27.62
CA PRO A 224 -7.39 -2.23 26.66
C PRO A 224 -6.69 -0.97 26.13
N PRO A 225 -6.71 -0.71 24.81
CA PRO A 225 -6.03 0.45 24.21
C PRO A 225 -6.51 1.81 24.72
N GLU A 226 -7.75 1.91 25.19
CA GLU A 226 -8.32 3.14 25.73
C GLU A 226 -7.64 3.64 27.03
N TYR A 227 -6.81 2.80 27.67
CA TYR A 227 -6.05 3.19 28.86
C TYR A 227 -4.75 3.93 28.55
N VAL A 228 -4.37 4.03 27.26
CA VAL A 228 -3.06 4.53 26.86
C VAL A 228 -3.14 5.52 25.71
N GLN A 229 -2.20 6.45 25.65
CA GLN A 229 -1.98 7.32 24.49
C GLN A 229 -0.77 6.80 23.72
N PRO A 230 -0.95 6.26 22.50
CA PRO A 230 0.17 5.78 21.69
C PRO A 230 1.10 6.94 21.30
N ILE A 231 2.41 6.68 21.34
CA ILE A 231 3.46 7.63 20.96
C ILE A 231 3.95 7.26 19.56
N TYR A 232 3.72 8.17 18.62
CA TYR A 232 4.21 8.06 17.25
C TYR A 232 5.44 8.95 17.11
N HIS A 233 6.55 8.38 16.61
CA HIS A 233 7.77 9.11 16.29
C HIS A 233 7.89 9.27 14.78
#